data_AF-E1GUC0-F1
#
_entry.id   AF-E1GUC0-F1
#
_cell.length_a   1.000
_cell.length_b   1.000
_cell.length_c   1.000
_cell.angle_alpha   90.00
_cell.angle_beta   90.00
_cell.angle_gamma   90.00
#
_symmetry.space_group_name_H-M   'P 1'
#
loop_
_entity.id
_entity.type
_entity.pdbx_description
1 polymer ?
#
loop_
_entity_poly.entity_id
_entity_poly.type
_entity_poly.pdbx_seq_one_letter_code
_entity_poly.pdbx_strand_id
1 'polypeptide(L)' 'MNDLAARLASFLQNDRNDPEMISQRKAYSMFGRGNVDRWRKKGLIHPYKRPGKVEYSTKRLRVLQRTEQDYFE' A
#
# COMPACT_ATOMS: atom_id res chain seq x y z
N MET A 1 -15.05 8.33 -23.57
CA MET A 1 -15.61 7.29 -22.68
C MET A 1 -14.61 6.20 -22.27
N ASN A 2 -13.49 5.97 -22.98
CA ASN A 2 -12.64 4.77 -22.77
C ASN A 2 -11.52 4.89 -21.71
N ASP A 3 -11.20 6.07 -21.18
CA ASP A 3 -10.02 6.26 -20.32
C ASP A 3 -10.22 5.74 -18.88
N LEU A 4 -11.43 5.88 -18.33
CA LEU A 4 -11.73 5.43 -16.96
C LEU A 4 -11.66 3.90 -16.84
N ALA A 5 -12.29 3.18 -17.76
CA ALA A 5 -12.28 1.72 -17.77
C ALA A 5 -10.85 1.18 -17.94
N ALA A 6 -10.03 1.80 -18.79
CA ALA A 6 -8.63 1.45 -18.97
C ALA A 6 -7.80 1.69 -17.71
N ARG A 7 -8.00 2.82 -17.01
CA ARG A 7 -7.33 3.11 -15.74
C ARG A 7 -7.73 2.12 -14.65
N LEU A 8 -9.01 1.81 -14.52
CA LEU A 8 -9.50 0.81 -13.55
C LEU A 8 -8.93 -0.58 -13.84
N ALA A 9 -8.94 -1.02 -15.10
CA ALA A 9 -8.32 -2.28 -15.50
C ALA A 9 -6.81 -2.31 -15.21
N SER A 10 -6.11 -1.21 -15.45
CA SER A 10 -4.68 -1.08 -15.10
C SER A 10 -4.46 -1.20 -13.59
N PHE A 11 -5.27 -0.56 -12.75
CA PHE A 11 -5.17 -0.71 -11.29
C PHE A 11 -5.39 -2.16 -10.85
N LEU A 12 -6.39 -2.84 -11.41
CA LEU A 12 -6.66 -4.25 -11.11
C LEU A 12 -5.52 -5.18 -11.53
N GLN A 13 -4.91 -4.93 -12.70
CA GLN A 13 -3.75 -5.70 -13.17
C GLN A 13 -2.50 -5.46 -12.32
N ASN A 14 -2.27 -4.21 -11.91
CA ASN A 14 -1.12 -3.85 -11.07
C ASN A 14 -1.17 -4.56 -9.72
N ASP A 15 -2.36 -4.68 -9.11
CA ASP A 15 -2.52 -5.40 -7.84
C ASP A 15 -2.19 -6.90 -7.96
N ARG A 16 -2.42 -7.51 -9.14
CA ARG A 16 -2.10 -8.92 -9.40
C ARG A 16 -0.59 -9.16 -9.55
N ASN A 17 0.14 -8.17 -10.04
CA ASN A 17 1.57 -8.27 -10.31
C ASN A 17 2.45 -7.73 -9.18
N ASP A 18 1.84 -7.19 -8.12
CA ASP A 18 2.56 -6.69 -6.97
C ASP A 18 3.30 -7.84 -6.24
N PRO A 19 4.58 -7.67 -5.88
CA PRO A 19 5.28 -8.67 -5.08
C PRO A 19 4.66 -8.78 -3.69
N GLU A 20 4.74 -9.96 -3.07
CA GLU A 20 4.14 -10.21 -1.76
C GLU A 20 4.62 -9.22 -0.67
N MET A 21 5.91 -8.88 -0.72
CA MET A 21 6.57 -7.93 0.17
C MET A 21 7.24 -6.82 -0.64
N ILE A 22 7.09 -5.58 -0.21
CA ILE A 22 7.80 -4.42 -0.75
C ILE A 22 8.63 -3.72 0.30
N SER A 23 9.73 -3.08 -0.11
CA SER A 23 10.55 -2.27 0.79
C SER A 23 9.78 -1.07 1.33
N GLN A 24 10.18 -0.56 2.49
CA GLN A 24 9.65 0.67 3.08
C GLN A 24 9.67 1.84 2.10
N ARG A 25 10.76 2.02 1.34
CA ARG A 25 10.86 3.07 0.32
C ARG A 25 9.80 2.91 -0.76
N LYS A 26 9.57 1.68 -1.24
CA LYS A 26 8.55 1.38 -2.25
C LYS A 26 7.14 1.55 -1.68
N ALA A 27 6.90 1.12 -0.44
CA ALA A 27 5.63 1.34 0.25
C ALA A 27 5.30 2.83 0.39
N TYR A 28 6.25 3.66 0.82
CA TYR A 28 6.06 5.11 0.89
C TYR A 28 5.79 5.74 -0.48
N SER A 29 6.45 5.26 -1.54
CA SER A 29 6.21 5.73 -2.90
C SER A 29 4.84 5.34 -3.44
N MET A 30 4.31 4.17 -3.11
CA MET A 30 3.03 3.67 -3.63
C MET A 30 1.82 4.14 -2.84
N PHE A 31 1.95 4.21 -1.50
CA PHE A 31 0.82 4.43 -0.60
C PHE A 31 0.88 5.77 0.14
N GLY A 32 2.00 6.51 0.02
CA GLY A 32 2.25 7.75 0.73
C GLY A 32 2.82 7.50 2.14
N ARG A 33 3.85 8.27 2.52
CA ARG A 33 4.51 8.13 3.83
C ARG A 33 3.55 8.31 5.01
N GLY A 34 2.69 9.33 4.94
CA GLY A 34 1.72 9.63 6.01
C GLY A 34 0.75 8.48 6.27
N ASN A 35 0.24 7.84 5.21
CA ASN A 35 -0.67 6.70 5.34
C ASN A 35 0.05 5.49 5.95
N VAL A 36 1.22 5.13 5.41
CA VAL A 36 2.00 3.98 5.92
C VAL A 36 2.39 4.19 7.38
N ASP A 37 2.85 5.39 7.75
CA ASP A 37 3.22 5.70 9.13
C ASP A 37 2.00 5.68 10.07
N ARG A 38 0.83 6.19 9.62
CA ARG A 38 -0.42 6.13 10.37
C ARG A 38 -0.87 4.69 10.60
N TRP A 39 -0.92 3.87 9.54
CA TRP A 39 -1.28 2.46 9.63
C TRP A 39 -0.34 1.70 10.56
N ARG A 40 0.95 1.99 10.52
CA ARG A 40 1.93 1.42 11.44
C ARG A 40 1.67 1.86 12.88
N LYS A 41 1.39 3.15 13.12
CA LYS A 41 1.08 3.68 14.46
C LYS A 41 -0.21 3.08 15.04
N LYS A 42 -1.23 2.86 14.20
CA LYS A 42 -2.49 2.19 14.55
C LYS A 42 -2.36 0.66 14.69
N GLY A 43 -1.19 0.07 14.41
CA GLY A 43 -0.99 -1.39 14.45
C GLY A 43 -1.67 -2.16 13.31
N LEU A 44 -2.14 -1.47 12.27
CA LEU A 44 -2.84 -2.07 11.13
C LEU A 44 -1.88 -2.77 10.16
N ILE A 45 -0.61 -2.35 10.12
CA ILE A 45 0.48 -3.02 9.41
C ILE A 45 1.66 -3.26 10.35
N HIS A 46 2.33 -4.38 10.15
CA HIS A 46 3.53 -4.74 10.87
C HIS A 46 4.73 -4.76 9.92
N PRO A 47 5.82 -4.01 10.23
CA PRO A 47 7.03 -4.06 9.43
C PRO A 47 7.76 -5.40 9.65
N TYR A 48 8.16 -6.05 8.56
CA TYR A 48 9.12 -7.14 8.61
C TYR A 48 10.55 -6.58 8.55
N LYS A 49 11.29 -6.73 9.66
CA LYS A 49 12.63 -6.16 9.82
C LYS A 49 13.69 -7.21 9.54
N ARG A 50 14.57 -6.92 8.58
CA ARG A 50 15.83 -7.64 8.33
C ARG A 50 17.00 -6.69 8.54
N PRO A 51 18.24 -7.17 8.73
CA PRO A 51 19.42 -6.29 8.80
C PRO A 51 19.47 -5.33 7.60
N GLY A 52 19.40 -4.02 7.86
CA GLY A 52 19.42 -2.97 6.83
C GLY A 52 18.17 -2.84 5.96
N LYS A 53 17.10 -3.62 6.18
CA LYS A 53 15.90 -3.58 5.33
C LYS A 53 14.61 -3.70 6.14
N VAL A 54 13.67 -2.81 5.85
CA VAL A 54 12.29 -2.90 6.34
C VAL A 54 11.38 -3.18 5.15
N GLU A 55 10.50 -4.16 5.29
CA GLU A 55 9.50 -4.52 4.30
C GLU A 55 8.10 -4.56 4.89
N TYR A 56 7.11 -4.47 4.01
CA TYR A 56 5.69 -4.53 4.34
C TYR A 56 4.97 -5.47 3.38
N SER A 57 3.94 -6.15 3.88
CA SER A 57 3.04 -6.93 3.06
C SER A 57 2.25 -6.03 2.12
N THR A 58 2.41 -6.24 0.81
CA THR A 58 1.72 -5.43 -0.20
C THR A 58 0.22 -5.69 -0.17
N LYS A 59 -0.19 -6.95 0.03
CA LYS A 59 -1.60 -7.33 0.20
C LYS A 59 -2.27 -6.53 1.31
N ARG A 60 -1.62 -6.39 2.47
CA ARG A 60 -2.17 -5.63 3.59
C ARG A 60 -2.27 -4.14 3.29
N LEU A 61 -1.24 -3.56 2.67
CA LEU A 61 -1.25 -2.15 2.25
C LEU A 61 -2.37 -1.86 1.24
N ARG A 62 -2.60 -2.74 0.27
CA ARG A 62 -3.69 -2.62 -0.71
C ARG A 62 -5.07 -2.71 -0.08
N VAL A 63 -5.25 -3.59 0.91
CA VAL A 63 -6.50 -3.63 1.68
C VAL A 63 -6.74 -2.29 2.35
N LEU A 64 -5.76 -1.79 3.13
CA LEU A 64 -5.91 -0.53 3.87
C LEU A 64 -6.12 0.69 2.98
N GLN A 65 -5.47 0.74 1.82
CA GLN A 65 -5.71 1.77 0.80
C GLN A 65 -7.19 1.83 0.37
N ARG A 66 -7.89 0.69 0.35
CA ARG A 66 -9.31 0.60 -0.02
C ARG A 66 -10.24 0.80 1.19
N THR A 67 -9.77 0.51 2.41
CA THR A 67 -10.60 0.52 3.62
C THR A 67 -10.62 1.87 4.35
N GLU A 68 -9.60 2.73 4.21
CA GLU A 68 -9.51 3.95 5.03
C GLU A 68 -9.70 5.25 4.21
N GLN A 69 -10.83 5.93 4.46
CA GLN A 69 -11.02 7.37 4.30
C GLN A 69 -11.33 7.97 5.68
N ASP A 70 -10.32 8.08 6.53
CA ASP A 70 -10.38 8.68 7.87
C ASP A 70 -9.91 10.15 7.87
N TYR A 71 -9.90 10.82 6.71
CA TYR A 71 -9.41 12.21 6.55
C TYR A 71 -10.26 13.28 7.26
N PHE A 72 -11.36 12.90 7.91
CA PHE A 72 -12.35 13.80 8.51
C PHE A 72 -12.49 13.65 10.04
N GLU A 73 -11.56 12.97 10.71
CA GLU A 73 -11.42 13.06 12.18
C GLU A 73 -10.59 14.29 12.61
#